data_AF-A0A921BA70-F1
#
_entry.id   AF-A0A921BA70-F1
#
_cell.length_a   1.000
_cell.length_b   1.000
_cell.length_c   1.000
_cell.angle_alpha   90.00
_cell.angle_beta   90.00
_cell.angle_gamma   90.00
#
_symmetry.space_group_name_H-M   'P 1'
#
loop_
_entity.id
_entity.type
_entity.pdbx_description
1 polymer ?
#
loop_
_entity_poly.entity_id
_entity_poly.type
_entity_poly.pdbx_seq_one_letter_code
_entity_poly.pdbx_strand_id
1 'polypeptide(L)'
;MLMKEKINSKRARELNQEPMAVAESFSRRHFEAMDLLEVIRPDISPRATGHIPEQLEAIEKLLEHGLAYESNGSVYFEITKDPKYGELSNRKVEEMKRVPG
;
A
#
# COMPACT_ATOMS: atom_id res chain seq x y z
N MET A 1 4.26 -5.54 0.06
CA MET A 1 5.24 -5.28 -1.03
C MET A 1 4.60 -4.91 -2.39
N LEU A 2 3.26 -4.87 -2.54
CA LEU A 2 2.57 -4.72 -3.84
C LEU A 2 2.41 -3.28 -4.38
N MET A 3 2.49 -2.22 -3.54
CA MET A 3 2.41 -0.83 -4.05
C MET A 3 3.75 -0.30 -4.59
N LYS A 4 4.88 -0.85 -4.13
CA LYS A 4 6.21 -0.42 -4.59
C LYS A 4 6.44 -0.79 -6.06
N GLU A 5 6.03 -1.99 -6.53
CA GLU A 5 6.34 -2.46 -7.89
C GLU A 5 5.76 -1.63 -9.03
N LYS A 6 4.53 -1.10 -8.87
CA LYS A 6 3.84 -0.42 -9.99
C LYS A 6 4.51 0.90 -10.40
N ILE A 7 5.11 1.60 -9.44
CA ILE A 7 5.83 2.86 -9.67
C ILE A 7 7.34 2.62 -9.81
N ASN A 8 7.95 1.70 -9.05
CA ASN A 8 9.42 1.59 -8.97
C ASN A 8 10.13 1.00 -10.20
N SER A 9 9.46 0.38 -11.16
CA SER A 9 10.19 -0.22 -12.28
C SER A 9 9.51 -0.04 -13.61
N LYS A 10 8.23 -0.40 -13.76
CA LYS A 10 7.61 -0.41 -15.08
C LYS A 10 7.43 0.99 -15.65
N ARG A 11 6.71 1.86 -14.92
CA ARG A 11 6.40 3.21 -15.43
C ARG A 11 7.62 4.13 -15.50
N ALA A 12 8.54 4.00 -14.54
CA ALA A 12 9.81 4.72 -14.52
C ALA A 12 10.70 4.38 -15.72
N ARG A 13 10.80 3.08 -16.07
CA ARG A 13 11.52 2.62 -17.28
C ARG A 13 10.86 3.10 -18.57
N GLU A 14 9.54 3.02 -18.68
CA GLU A 14 8.79 3.51 -19.86
C GLU A 14 9.03 5.01 -20.10
N LEU A 15 9.14 5.79 -19.03
CA LEU A 15 9.32 7.24 -19.11
C LEU A 15 10.79 7.67 -19.14
N ASN A 16 11.75 6.75 -19.00
CA ASN A 16 13.17 7.04 -18.80
C ASN A 16 13.41 8.09 -17.69
N GLN A 17 12.71 7.92 -16.56
CA GLN A 17 12.79 8.82 -15.42
C GLN A 17 13.07 8.03 -14.14
N GLU A 18 13.70 8.70 -13.17
CA GLU A 18 13.85 8.14 -11.83
C GLU A 18 12.48 7.89 -11.17
N PRO A 19 12.28 6.77 -10.45
CA PRO A 19 10.99 6.44 -9.83
C PRO A 19 10.42 7.55 -8.94
N MET A 20 11.29 8.25 -8.20
CA MET A 20 10.87 9.37 -7.36
C MET A 20 10.40 10.57 -8.18
N ALA A 21 11.03 10.85 -9.33
CA ALA A 21 10.60 11.91 -10.24
C ALA A 21 9.23 11.59 -10.85
N VAL A 22 8.98 10.32 -11.19
CA VAL A 22 7.66 9.87 -11.64
C VAL A 22 6.62 10.02 -10.54
N ALA A 23 6.91 9.52 -9.33
CA ALA A 23 6.01 9.63 -8.19
C ALA A 23 5.65 11.10 -7.91
N GLU A 24 6.62 12.00 -7.97
CA GLU A 24 6.42 13.43 -7.74
C GLU A 24 5.56 14.08 -8.82
N SER A 25 5.87 13.82 -10.10
CA SER A 25 5.10 14.31 -11.23
C SER A 25 3.62 13.93 -11.16
N PHE A 26 3.32 12.66 -10.89
CA PHE A 26 1.93 12.21 -10.75
C PHE A 26 1.24 12.76 -9.50
N SER A 27 1.97 12.93 -8.40
CA SER A 27 1.42 13.51 -7.17
C SER A 27 1.02 14.97 -7.37
N ARG A 28 1.89 15.75 -8.02
CA ARG A 28 1.61 17.14 -8.38
C ARG A 28 0.41 17.25 -9.32
N ARG A 29 0.34 16.41 -10.36
CA ARG A 29 -0.79 16.40 -11.31
C ARG A 29 -2.12 16.02 -10.66
N HIS A 30 -2.11 15.06 -9.72
CA HIS A 30 -3.29 14.73 -8.94
C HIS A 30 -3.80 15.96 -8.18
N PHE A 31 -2.89 16.67 -7.53
CA PHE A 31 -3.19 17.86 -6.77
C PHE A 31 -3.65 19.05 -7.62
N GLU A 32 -3.05 19.29 -8.78
CA GLU A 32 -3.52 20.27 -9.75
C GLU A 32 -4.95 19.93 -10.22
N ALA A 33 -5.25 18.64 -10.47
CA ALA A 33 -6.59 18.21 -10.85
C ALA A 33 -7.63 18.39 -9.74
N MET A 34 -7.26 18.13 -8.49
CA MET A 34 -8.15 18.36 -7.34
C MET A 34 -8.46 19.85 -7.14
N ASP A 35 -7.48 20.73 -7.36
CA ASP A 35 -7.70 22.19 -7.32
C ASP A 35 -8.69 22.65 -8.39
N LEU A 36 -8.56 22.13 -9.62
CA LEU A 36 -9.49 22.44 -10.72
C LEU A 36 -10.93 21.99 -10.44
N LEU A 37 -11.10 21.01 -9.54
CA LEU A 37 -12.39 20.52 -9.06
C LEU A 37 -12.83 21.23 -7.77
N GLU A 38 -12.13 22.27 -7.33
CA GLU A 38 -12.38 23.02 -6.09
C GLU A 38 -12.40 22.11 -4.83
N VAL A 39 -11.67 21.00 -4.86
CA VAL A 39 -11.54 20.10 -3.72
C VAL A 39 -10.64 20.74 -2.67
N ILE A 40 -11.13 20.80 -1.44
CA ILE A 40 -10.37 21.32 -0.30
C ILE A 40 -9.13 20.45 -0.07
N ARG A 41 -7.99 21.13 0.08
CA ARG A 41 -6.70 20.47 0.37
C ARG A 41 -6.73 19.79 1.74
N PRO A 42 -6.15 18.59 1.88
CA PRO A 42 -5.93 18.03 3.21
C PRO A 42 -4.89 18.87 3.98
N ASP A 43 -5.06 18.99 5.30
CA ASP A 43 -4.08 19.68 6.15
C ASP A 43 -2.72 18.98 6.14
N ILE A 44 -2.73 17.65 5.97
CA ILE A 44 -1.53 16.80 5.94
C ILE A 44 -1.68 15.75 4.84
N SER A 45 -0.65 15.62 4.00
CA SER A 45 -0.56 14.58 2.97
C SER A 45 0.70 13.74 3.17
N PRO A 46 0.67 12.71 4.04
CA PRO A 46 1.85 11.90 4.34
C PRO A 46 2.30 11.06 3.13
N ARG A 47 3.62 10.90 2.98
CA ARG A 47 4.22 10.05 1.94
C ARG A 47 4.56 8.70 2.53
N ALA A 48 4.16 7.61 1.88
CA ALA A 48 4.49 6.26 2.35
C ALA A 48 6.01 6.04 2.53
N THR A 49 6.84 6.67 1.68
CA THR A 49 8.31 6.63 1.80
C THR A 49 8.85 7.41 3.00
N GLY A 50 8.09 8.39 3.51
CA GLY A 50 8.45 9.16 4.71
C GLY A 50 8.10 8.46 6.03
N HIS A 51 7.32 7.36 5.98
CA HIS A 51 6.86 6.61 7.15
C HIS A 51 7.33 5.15 7.14
N ILE A 52 8.46 4.87 6.50
CA ILE A 52 9.04 3.52 6.47
C ILE A 52 9.36 3.02 7.89
N PRO A 53 9.96 3.81 8.80
CA PRO A 53 10.25 3.36 10.15
C PRO A 53 9.00 2.87 10.90
N GLU A 54 7.90 3.62 10.83
CA GLU A 54 6.64 3.29 11.50
C GLU A 54 5.96 2.07 10.87
N GLN A 55 6.09 1.91 9.54
CA GLN A 55 5.63 0.69 8.86
C GLN A 55 6.40 -0.55 9.32
N LEU A 56 7.72 -0.43 9.53
CA LEU A 56 8.55 -1.53 10.04
C LEU A 56 8.18 -1.88 11.49
N GLU A 57 8.02 -0.87 12.35
CA GLU A 57 7.60 -1.06 13.74
C GLU A 57 6.22 -1.76 13.82
N ALA A 58 5.28 -1.38 12.95
CA ALA A 58 3.98 -2.04 12.88
C ALA A 58 4.10 -3.52 12.45
N ILE A 59 4.96 -3.82 11.48
CA ILE A 59 5.22 -5.19 11.02
C ILE A 59 5.86 -6.04 12.14
N GLU A 60 6.85 -5.49 12.85
CA GLU A 60 7.50 -6.15 13.98
C GLU A 60 6.49 -6.51 15.07
N LYS A 61 5.61 -5.57 15.45
CA LYS A 61 4.52 -5.85 16.40
C LYS A 61 3.59 -6.96 15.91
N LEU A 62 3.26 -6.99 14.62
CA LEU A 62 2.42 -8.06 14.07
C LEU A 62 3.09 -9.43 14.15
N LEU A 63 4.41 -9.50 13.91
CA LEU A 63 5.19 -10.73 14.07
C LEU A 63 5.24 -11.17 15.53
N GLU A 64 5.48 -10.25 16.47
CA GLU A 64 5.51 -10.52 17.92
C GLU A 64 4.18 -11.10 18.43
N HIS A 65 3.05 -10.56 17.97
CA HIS A 65 1.73 -11.06 18.32
C HIS A 65 1.32 -12.33 17.55
N GLY A 66 2.20 -12.84 16.67
CA GLY A 66 1.91 -13.99 15.81
C GLY A 66 0.81 -13.74 14.78
N LEU A 67 0.48 -12.48 14.49
CA LEU A 67 -0.50 -12.06 13.47
C LEU A 67 0.10 -11.90 12.08
N ALA A 68 1.42 -12.08 11.96
CA ALA A 68 2.14 -12.13 10.70
C ALA A 68 3.13 -13.30 10.68
N TYR A 69 3.59 -13.66 9.48
CA TYR A 69 4.63 -14.67 9.27
C TYR A 69 5.54 -14.31 8.09
N GLU A 70 6.77 -14.79 8.12
CA GLU A 70 7.72 -14.66 7.02
C GLU A 70 7.61 -15.85 6.06
N SER A 71 7.70 -15.56 4.76
CA SER A 71 7.81 -16.56 3.71
C SER A 71 8.56 -15.98 2.51
N ASN A 72 9.57 -16.69 2.02
CA ASN A 72 10.37 -16.29 0.85
C ASN A 72 10.90 -14.84 0.92
N GLY A 73 11.39 -14.41 2.09
CA GLY A 73 11.93 -13.06 2.31
C GLY A 73 10.87 -11.95 2.29
N SER A 74 9.58 -12.29 2.39
CA SER A 74 8.46 -11.36 2.52
C SER A 74 7.67 -11.64 3.79
N VAL A 75 7.08 -10.60 4.38
CA VAL A 75 6.20 -10.73 5.54
C VAL A 75 4.74 -10.65 5.09
N TYR A 76 3.91 -11.58 5.55
CA TYR A 76 2.49 -11.72 5.25
C TYR A 76 1.66 -11.63 6.53
N PHE A 77 0.46 -11.07 6.42
CA PHE A 77 -0.50 -11.03 7.52
C PHE A 77 -1.33 -12.33 7.57
N GLU A 78 -1.52 -12.91 8.75
CA GLU A 78 -2.29 -14.14 8.95
C GLU A 78 -3.77 -13.82 9.18
N ILE A 79 -4.53 -13.78 8.07
CA ILE A 79 -5.95 -13.42 8.09
C ILE A 79 -6.81 -14.40 8.89
N THR A 80 -6.39 -15.67 9.06
CA THR A 80 -7.18 -16.65 9.82
C THR A 80 -7.17 -16.40 11.32
N LYS A 81 -6.24 -15.57 11.81
CA LYS A 81 -6.14 -15.16 13.23
C LYS A 81 -6.95 -13.91 13.56
N ASP A 82 -7.54 -13.24 12.57
CA ASP A 82 -8.45 -12.11 12.77
C ASP A 82 -9.90 -12.57 12.57
N PRO A 83 -10.70 -12.77 13.65
CA PRO A 83 -12.09 -13.21 13.55
C PRO A 83 -13.01 -12.20 12.85
N LYS A 84 -12.57 -10.95 12.71
CA LYS A 84 -13.33 -9.87 12.06
C LYS A 84 -12.90 -9.63 10.62
N TYR A 85 -11.96 -10.43 10.11
CA TYR A 85 -11.45 -10.24 8.76
C TYR A 85 -12.58 -10.36 7.73
N GLY A 86 -12.76 -9.30 6.93
CA GLY A 86 -13.81 -9.21 5.91
C GLY A 86 -15.03 -8.38 6.30
N GLU A 87 -15.16 -7.95 7.57
CA GLU A 87 -16.27 -7.12 8.08
C GLU A 87 -16.53 -5.87 7.21
N LEU A 88 -15.48 -5.13 6.85
CA LEU A 88 -15.59 -3.92 6.01
C LEU A 88 -16.15 -4.17 4.60
N SER A 89 -15.89 -5.35 4.06
CA SER A 89 -16.32 -5.74 2.71
C SER A 89 -17.60 -6.57 2.68
N ASN A 90 -18.12 -6.93 3.86
CA ASN A 90 -19.19 -7.90 4.05
C ASN A 90 -18.96 -9.23 3.30
N ARG A 91 -17.72 -9.74 3.34
CA ARG A 91 -17.31 -10.99 2.69
C ARG A 91 -16.71 -11.93 3.70
N LYS A 92 -16.94 -13.23 3.51
CA LYS A 92 -16.32 -14.29 4.33
C LYS A 92 -14.92 -14.61 3.82
N VAL A 93 -14.03 -15.02 4.72
CA VAL A 93 -12.62 -15.35 4.41
C VAL A 93 -12.54 -16.46 3.35
N GLU A 94 -13.45 -17.42 3.40
CA GLU A 94 -13.53 -18.56 2.47
C GLU A 94 -13.81 -18.12 1.03
N GLU A 95 -14.59 -17.05 0.85
CA GLU A 95 -14.95 -16.51 -0.47
C GLU A 95 -13.79 -15.74 -1.10
N MET A 96 -12.85 -15.23 -0.29
CA MET A 96 -11.68 -14.48 -0.75
C MET A 96 -10.52 -15.37 -1.23
N LYS A 97 -10.49 -16.65 -0.83
CA LYS A 97 -9.42 -17.60 -1.23
C LYS A 97 -9.55 -18.09 -2.67
N ARG A 98 -10.58 -17.69 -3.40
CA ARG A 98 -10.80 -18.10 -4.78
C ARG A 98 -10.03 -17.17 -5.73
N VAL A 99 -8.82 -17.55 -6.09
CA VAL A 99 -8.16 -17.01 -7.29
C VAL A 99 -8.84 -17.68 -8.49
N PRO A 100 -9.52 -16.94 -9.40
CA PRO A 100 -9.91 -17.52 -10.68
C PRO A 100 -8.63 -17.95 -11.40
N GLY A 101 -8.58 -19.22 -11.82
CA GLY A 101 -7.51 -19.75 -12.67
C GLY A 101 -7.51 -19.14 -14.05
#